data_AF-A0A372F7E3-F1
#
_entry.id   AF-A0A372F7E3-F1
#
_cell.length_a   1.000
_cell.length_b   1.000
_cell.length_c   1.000
_cell.angle_alpha   90.00
_cell.angle_beta   90.00
_cell.angle_gamma   90.00
#
_symmetry.space_group_name_H-M   'P 1'
#
loop_
_entity.id
_entity.type
_entity.pdbx_description
1 polymer ?
#
loop_
_entity_poly.entity_id
_entity_poly.type
_entity_poly.pdbx_seq_one_letter_code
_entity_poly.pdbx_strand_id
1 'polypeptide(L)'
;MKRILFSSITGALAFALILSGCSSKKRTSIDPGRSSTATGIAYSKDNKGKKPKKGQPAQADGFQVNAFKGQPAGPNLVYIEGGRFTMGTVEEDVTFARDNLERTVTVSSFYMDETEITNLHWLEYLHGIQKDSSQEFYETALPDTLVWMNKLSFNDQFTEQYLRYPGFRLYPVVGVSWVQASDYCKWRTGAVNGEMAVRFGPKAKTSKKDRSAPTTEAPQAKAGGRLAIESGNVLPGYRLPTEAEWEYAAKAMIGTQYMDENQSSQRIYPWDGSSMRKPKGGQKGTMLANFKRGRGDFAGIAGHQNDGGIITMEVYEFPANDFGLYNMGGNVNEWVYDLYRPNSFQDMNDLNPIRRSDYLDEENLYDKKNFNSLVDNKLRVYKGGSWNDVAYWLSPGTRRYLDQDSATATIGFRCAMIAIGPKGKRKL
;
A
#
# COMPACT_ATOMS: atom_id res chain seq x y z
N MET A 1 -39.53 13.10 -91.11
CA MET A 1 -38.25 13.12 -91.83
C MET A 1 -37.19 12.40 -90.99
N LYS A 2 -36.52 11.41 -91.59
CA LYS A 2 -35.12 10.93 -91.40
C LYS A 2 -34.56 10.51 -90.01
N ARG A 3 -34.12 9.24 -90.00
CA ARG A 3 -32.86 8.63 -89.46
C ARG A 3 -32.69 8.53 -87.92
N ILE A 4 -32.44 7.38 -87.29
CA ILE A 4 -31.45 6.27 -87.45
C ILE A 4 -30.05 6.56 -86.82
N LEU A 5 -29.66 5.63 -85.91
CA LEU A 5 -28.34 5.07 -85.50
C LEU A 5 -27.45 5.74 -84.39
N PHE A 6 -27.23 4.95 -83.30
CA PHE A 6 -25.97 4.52 -82.59
C PHE A 6 -24.92 5.59 -82.16
N SER A 7 -24.05 5.48 -81.15
CA SER A 7 -23.50 4.42 -80.26
C SER A 7 -22.53 5.11 -79.27
N SER A 8 -22.36 4.56 -78.05
CA SER A 8 -21.09 4.42 -77.24
C SER A 8 -21.41 4.46 -75.73
N ILE A 9 -21.51 3.31 -75.05
CA ILE A 9 -20.44 2.56 -74.35
C ILE A 9 -19.54 3.47 -73.49
N THR A 10 -19.77 3.45 -72.17
CA THR A 10 -18.73 3.13 -71.18
C THR A 10 -19.39 2.90 -69.83
N GLY A 11 -19.33 1.66 -69.36
CA GLY A 11 -19.75 1.28 -68.01
C GLY A 11 -18.71 1.64 -66.98
N ALA A 12 -19.17 2.06 -65.81
CA ALA A 12 -18.42 2.01 -64.57
C ALA A 12 -19.37 1.53 -63.47
N LEU A 13 -19.42 0.21 -63.27
CA LEU A 13 -19.97 -0.39 -62.07
C LEU A 13 -19.06 0.01 -60.89
N ALA A 14 -19.54 0.92 -60.05
CA ALA A 14 -18.91 1.20 -58.77
C ALA A 14 -19.12 0.00 -57.84
N PHE A 15 -18.14 -0.89 -57.78
CA PHE A 15 -18.05 -1.95 -56.79
C PHE A 15 -17.80 -1.31 -55.42
N ALA A 16 -18.86 -1.14 -54.63
CA ALA A 16 -18.75 -0.78 -53.22
C ALA A 16 -18.16 -1.97 -52.45
N LEU A 17 -16.83 -2.02 -52.37
CA LEU A 17 -16.10 -2.88 -51.46
C LEU A 17 -16.44 -2.46 -50.02
N ILE A 18 -17.39 -3.16 -49.41
CA ILE A 18 -17.59 -3.16 -47.97
C ILE A 18 -16.34 -3.80 -47.37
N LEU A 19 -15.34 -2.97 -47.06
CA LEU A 19 -14.25 -3.32 -46.16
C LEU A 19 -14.87 -3.53 -44.77
N SER A 20 -15.37 -4.73 -44.53
CA SER A 20 -15.61 -5.25 -43.18
C SER A 20 -14.25 -5.47 -42.53
N GLY A 21 -13.59 -4.38 -42.17
CA GLY A 21 -12.47 -4.36 -41.25
C GLY A 21 -12.98 -4.81 -39.90
N CYS A 22 -13.10 -6.14 -39.71
CA CYS A 22 -13.20 -6.75 -38.40
C CYS A 22 -11.89 -6.43 -37.68
N SER A 23 -11.85 -5.27 -37.02
CA SER A 23 -10.94 -5.01 -35.92
C SER A 23 -11.25 -6.07 -34.86
N SER A 24 -10.59 -7.22 -34.96
CA SER A 24 -10.65 -8.21 -33.89
C SER A 24 -10.08 -7.51 -32.67
N LYS A 25 -10.93 -7.25 -31.67
CA LYS A 25 -10.47 -6.71 -30.39
C LYS A 25 -9.27 -7.53 -29.96
N LYS A 26 -8.13 -6.87 -29.78
CA LYS A 26 -6.91 -7.53 -29.31
C LYS A 26 -7.24 -8.19 -27.97
N ARG A 27 -6.90 -9.48 -27.86
CA ARG A 27 -7.17 -10.27 -26.66
C ARG A 27 -6.37 -9.69 -25.49
N THR A 28 -6.95 -9.73 -24.29
CA THR A 28 -6.32 -9.24 -23.06
C THR A 28 -6.50 -10.26 -21.95
N SER A 29 -5.81 -10.10 -20.82
CA SER A 29 -6.02 -10.97 -19.65
C SER A 29 -7.46 -10.90 -19.10
N ILE A 30 -8.20 -9.82 -19.41
CA ILE A 30 -9.62 -9.65 -19.05
C ILE A 30 -10.54 -10.35 -20.08
N ASP A 31 -10.16 -10.34 -21.35
CA ASP A 31 -10.86 -11.01 -22.45
C ASP A 31 -9.90 -11.86 -23.30
N PRO A 32 -9.58 -13.09 -22.84
CA PRO A 32 -8.63 -13.99 -23.53
C PRO A 32 -9.22 -14.62 -24.80
N GLY A 33 -10.51 -14.40 -25.09
CA GLY A 33 -11.23 -15.07 -26.17
C GLY A 33 -11.74 -16.46 -25.80
N ARG A 34 -12.20 -17.22 -26.80
CA ARG A 34 -12.87 -18.53 -26.60
C ARG A 34 -11.99 -19.75 -26.89
N SER A 35 -10.79 -19.56 -27.43
CA SER A 35 -9.87 -20.64 -27.80
C SER A 35 -8.43 -20.19 -27.71
N SER A 36 -7.51 -21.13 -27.51
CA SER A 36 -6.07 -20.90 -27.54
C SER A 36 -5.61 -20.45 -28.92
N THR A 37 -4.83 -19.37 -29.01
CA THR A 37 -4.16 -18.98 -30.26
C THR A 37 -3.02 -19.92 -30.62
N ALA A 38 -2.38 -20.55 -29.62
CA ALA A 38 -1.22 -21.41 -29.83
C ALA A 38 -1.61 -22.81 -30.31
N THR A 39 -2.71 -23.37 -29.76
CA THR A 39 -3.11 -24.76 -30.02
C THR A 39 -4.44 -24.89 -30.76
N GLY A 40 -5.21 -23.80 -30.90
CA GLY A 40 -6.54 -23.82 -31.52
C GLY A 40 -7.65 -24.43 -30.66
N ILE A 41 -7.31 -25.05 -29.53
CA ILE A 41 -8.27 -25.74 -28.64
C ILE A 41 -9.19 -24.71 -27.95
N ALA A 42 -10.49 -24.99 -27.91
CA ALA A 42 -11.47 -24.14 -27.25
C ALA A 42 -11.37 -24.22 -25.71
N TYR A 43 -11.54 -23.08 -25.04
CA TYR A 43 -11.64 -23.03 -23.58
C TYR A 43 -13.02 -23.50 -23.13
N SER A 44 -13.06 -24.30 -22.06
CA SER A 44 -14.32 -24.68 -21.45
C SER A 44 -14.91 -23.49 -20.69
N LYS A 45 -16.20 -23.18 -20.92
CA LYS A 45 -16.86 -22.04 -20.24
C LYS A 45 -17.16 -22.42 -18.80
N ASP A 46 -16.85 -21.49 -17.88
CA ASP A 46 -17.28 -21.54 -16.49
C ASP A 46 -18.73 -22.02 -16.38
N ASN A 47 -18.92 -23.03 -15.55
CA ASN A 47 -20.12 -23.81 -15.36
C ASN A 47 -21.26 -23.01 -14.69
N LYS A 48 -21.64 -21.84 -15.23
CA LYS A 48 -22.90 -21.15 -14.89
C LYS A 48 -24.08 -21.77 -15.62
N GLY A 49 -24.25 -23.08 -15.45
CA GLY A 49 -25.53 -23.79 -15.63
C GLY A 49 -26.25 -23.64 -16.97
N LYS A 50 -25.60 -23.25 -18.07
CA LYS A 50 -26.22 -23.33 -19.39
C LYS A 50 -26.03 -24.74 -19.93
N LYS A 51 -27.14 -25.49 -20.03
CA LYS A 51 -27.16 -26.79 -20.73
C LYS A 51 -26.45 -26.64 -22.10
N PRO A 52 -25.62 -27.62 -22.51
CA PRO A 52 -25.04 -27.60 -23.85
C PRO A 52 -26.17 -27.45 -24.88
N LYS A 53 -25.95 -26.62 -25.91
CA LYS A 53 -26.88 -26.53 -27.03
C LYS A 53 -26.99 -27.91 -27.68
N LYS A 54 -28.22 -28.33 -27.99
CA LYS A 54 -28.53 -29.61 -28.64
C LYS A 54 -27.65 -29.75 -29.91
N GLY A 55 -26.74 -30.72 -29.92
CA GLY A 55 -25.84 -31.00 -31.06
C GLY A 55 -24.37 -30.59 -30.92
N GLN A 56 -23.90 -30.07 -29.78
CA GLN A 56 -22.46 -29.90 -29.52
C GLN A 56 -21.97 -30.97 -28.55
N PRO A 57 -20.79 -31.59 -28.80
CA PRO A 57 -20.22 -32.55 -27.86
C PRO A 57 -20.01 -31.84 -26.51
N ALA A 58 -20.47 -32.49 -25.44
CA ALA A 58 -20.24 -32.01 -24.09
C ALA A 58 -18.74 -32.14 -23.80
N GLN A 59 -17.96 -31.10 -24.05
CA GLN A 59 -16.56 -31.07 -23.65
C GLN A 59 -16.49 -30.79 -22.14
N ALA A 60 -16.82 -31.81 -21.36
CA ALA A 60 -16.89 -31.78 -19.90
C ALA A 60 -15.50 -31.69 -19.24
N ASP A 61 -14.43 -31.86 -20.02
CA ASP A 61 -13.05 -32.03 -19.52
C ASP A 61 -12.04 -31.15 -20.29
N GLY A 62 -12.46 -29.94 -20.70
CA GLY A 62 -11.58 -28.96 -21.34
C GLY A 62 -10.98 -27.97 -20.34
N PHE A 63 -9.76 -27.48 -20.61
CA PHE A 63 -9.11 -26.43 -19.81
C PHE A 63 -10.04 -25.21 -19.62
N GLN A 64 -10.34 -24.89 -18.36
CA GLN A 64 -11.22 -23.80 -17.97
C GLN A 64 -10.41 -22.53 -17.75
N VAL A 65 -10.92 -21.40 -18.24
CA VAL A 65 -10.34 -20.08 -18.01
C VAL A 65 -11.37 -19.24 -17.27
N ASN A 66 -11.06 -18.95 -16.01
CA ASN A 66 -11.92 -18.14 -15.15
C ASN A 66 -11.98 -16.69 -15.66
N ALA A 67 -13.16 -16.09 -15.58
CA ALA A 67 -13.31 -14.68 -15.97
C ALA A 67 -12.62 -13.76 -14.95
N PHE A 68 -11.63 -12.99 -15.40
CA PHE A 68 -10.92 -12.00 -14.59
C PHE A 68 -11.47 -10.59 -14.81
N LYS A 69 -11.72 -9.85 -13.73
CA LYS A 69 -12.25 -8.46 -13.78
C LYS A 69 -11.28 -7.42 -13.20
N GLY A 70 -10.02 -7.81 -13.01
CA GLY A 70 -9.02 -7.02 -12.31
C GLY A 70 -9.01 -7.30 -10.81
N GLN A 71 -7.86 -7.07 -10.19
CA GLN A 71 -7.70 -7.18 -8.74
C GLN A 71 -8.58 -6.13 -8.04
N PRO A 72 -9.43 -6.52 -7.08
CA PRO A 72 -10.17 -5.56 -6.29
C PRO A 72 -9.23 -4.86 -5.28
N ALA A 73 -9.47 -3.58 -4.99
CA ALA A 73 -8.70 -2.87 -3.96
C ALA A 73 -9.08 -3.39 -2.56
N GLY A 74 -8.08 -3.73 -1.74
CA GLY A 74 -8.31 -4.11 -0.34
C GLY A 74 -8.90 -2.96 0.49
N PRO A 75 -9.47 -3.25 1.67
CA PRO A 75 -9.90 -2.20 2.59
C PRO A 75 -8.70 -1.33 3.00
N ASN A 76 -8.95 -0.02 3.17
CA ASN A 76 -7.94 1.00 3.54
C ASN A 76 -6.79 1.17 2.53
N LEU A 77 -6.88 0.60 1.31
CA LEU A 77 -5.81 0.66 0.32
C LEU A 77 -6.09 1.62 -0.83
N VAL A 78 -5.04 2.37 -1.20
CA VAL A 78 -4.99 3.25 -2.36
C VAL A 78 -4.06 2.66 -3.41
N TYR A 79 -4.46 2.77 -4.68
CA TYR A 79 -3.63 2.32 -5.80
C TYR A 79 -2.58 3.37 -6.11
N ILE A 80 -1.32 2.98 -6.00
CA ILE A 80 -0.15 3.79 -6.35
C ILE A 80 0.29 3.36 -7.74
N GLU A 81 0.15 4.27 -8.70
CA GLU A 81 0.65 4.07 -10.06
C GLU A 81 2.17 3.98 -10.02
N GLY A 82 2.74 3.03 -10.76
CA GLY A 82 4.19 2.82 -10.77
C GLY A 82 4.87 3.76 -11.76
N GLY A 83 6.14 4.05 -11.52
CA GLY A 83 6.92 4.93 -12.37
C GLY A 83 8.34 5.13 -11.86
N ARG A 84 9.03 6.07 -12.50
CA ARG A 84 10.39 6.49 -12.14
C ARG A 84 10.35 7.69 -11.21
N PHE A 85 11.25 7.74 -10.23
CA PHE A 85 11.51 8.94 -9.43
C PHE A 85 12.97 9.01 -9.00
N THR A 86 13.40 10.18 -8.53
CA THR A 86 14.69 10.31 -7.85
C THR A 86 14.49 10.08 -6.36
N MET A 87 15.08 8.99 -5.87
CA MET A 87 15.16 8.63 -4.46
C MET A 87 16.35 9.33 -3.80
N GLY A 88 16.25 9.65 -2.51
CA GLY A 88 17.26 10.39 -1.75
C GLY A 88 16.93 11.88 -1.61
N THR A 89 17.86 12.62 -1.02
CA THR A 89 17.77 14.09 -0.87
C THR A 89 19.14 14.73 -1.08
N VAL A 90 19.16 15.96 -1.63
CA VAL A 90 20.36 16.80 -1.72
C VAL A 90 20.62 17.56 -0.42
N GLU A 91 19.63 17.67 0.48
CA GLU A 91 19.81 18.42 1.72
C GLU A 91 20.94 17.81 2.54
N GLU A 92 22.03 18.56 2.66
CA GLU A 92 23.20 18.12 3.40
C GLU A 92 22.93 18.20 4.89
N ASP A 93 23.01 17.05 5.55
CA ASP A 93 23.21 17.03 6.98
C ASP A 93 24.68 17.34 7.28
N VAL A 94 24.93 18.54 7.82
CA VAL A 94 26.27 19.00 8.17
C VAL A 94 26.92 18.12 9.25
N THR A 95 26.13 17.30 9.96
CA THR A 95 26.57 16.51 11.11
C THR A 95 26.36 14.99 10.98
N PHE A 96 25.80 14.48 9.88
CA PHE A 96 25.50 13.05 9.71
C PHE A 96 26.15 12.41 8.47
N ALA A 97 26.14 11.08 8.45
CA ALA A 97 26.57 10.27 7.31
C ALA A 97 25.67 10.55 6.08
N ARG A 98 26.28 10.82 4.92
CA ARG A 98 25.59 10.97 3.64
C ARG A 98 25.14 9.61 3.09
N ASP A 99 24.16 8.99 3.74
CA ASP A 99 23.68 7.62 3.45
C ASP A 99 22.34 7.58 2.68
N ASN A 100 21.97 8.70 2.06
CA ASN A 100 20.73 8.95 1.33
C ASN A 100 20.97 9.67 -0.02
N LEU A 101 22.08 9.30 -0.68
CA LEU A 101 22.50 9.85 -1.97
C LEU A 101 21.41 9.72 -3.04
N GLU A 102 21.31 10.73 -3.89
CA GLU A 102 20.30 10.73 -4.94
C GLU A 102 20.55 9.68 -6.02
N ARG A 103 19.51 8.93 -6.35
CA ARG A 103 19.52 8.00 -7.48
C ARG A 103 18.16 7.86 -8.11
N THR A 104 18.13 7.53 -9.39
CA THR A 104 16.89 7.25 -10.08
C THR A 104 16.47 5.80 -9.83
N VAL A 105 15.22 5.61 -9.42
CA VAL A 105 14.63 4.30 -9.13
C VAL A 105 13.30 4.19 -9.86
N THR A 106 12.99 2.97 -10.33
CA THR A 106 11.68 2.62 -10.89
C THR A 106 10.93 1.71 -9.93
N VAL A 107 9.72 2.13 -9.54
CA VAL A 107 8.83 1.38 -8.65
C VAL A 107 7.63 0.89 -9.46
N SER A 108 7.32 -0.39 -9.36
CA SER A 108 6.14 -1.00 -10.00
C SER A 108 4.87 -0.55 -9.30
N SER A 109 3.73 -0.61 -9.98
CA SER A 109 2.47 -0.25 -9.34
C SER A 109 2.16 -1.17 -8.16
N PHE A 110 1.60 -0.60 -7.11
CA PHE A 110 1.27 -1.31 -5.89
C PHE A 110 0.09 -0.64 -5.19
N TYR A 111 -0.32 -1.19 -4.06
CA TYR A 111 -1.29 -0.59 -3.17
C TYR A 111 -0.64 -0.26 -1.84
N MET A 112 -0.99 0.88 -1.26
CA MET A 112 -0.52 1.32 0.05
C MET A 112 -1.71 1.75 0.90
N ASP A 113 -1.61 1.60 2.21
CA ASP A 113 -2.62 2.11 3.12
C ASP A 113 -2.74 3.63 3.03
N GLU A 114 -3.98 4.14 2.98
CA GLU A 114 -4.25 5.58 2.95
C GLU A 114 -3.69 6.32 4.17
N THR A 115 -3.74 5.67 5.34
CA THR A 115 -3.32 6.22 6.64
C THR A 115 -2.34 5.29 7.35
N GLU A 116 -1.74 5.77 8.44
CA GLU A 116 -1.11 4.89 9.42
C GLU A 116 -2.13 3.89 10.00
N ILE A 117 -1.66 2.73 10.48
CA ILE A 117 -2.50 1.79 11.22
C ILE A 117 -2.92 2.43 12.54
N THR A 118 -4.22 2.44 12.81
CA THR A 118 -4.79 3.08 14.00
C THR A 118 -4.78 2.16 15.21
N ASN A 119 -4.94 2.73 16.41
CA ASN A 119 -5.18 1.97 17.63
C ASN A 119 -6.40 1.05 17.49
N LEU A 120 -7.48 1.50 16.82
CA LEU A 120 -8.66 0.66 16.58
C LEU A 120 -8.34 -0.56 15.72
N HIS A 121 -7.56 -0.40 14.65
CA HIS A 121 -7.12 -1.52 13.81
C HIS A 121 -6.23 -2.49 14.60
N TRP A 122 -5.41 -1.99 15.51
CA TRP A 122 -4.57 -2.86 16.36
C TRP A 122 -5.38 -3.61 17.42
N LEU A 123 -6.38 -2.97 18.02
CA LEU A 123 -7.30 -3.64 18.95
C LEU A 123 -8.11 -4.75 18.25
N GLU A 124 -8.49 -4.55 16.98
CA GLU A 124 -9.10 -5.61 16.16
C GLU A 124 -8.15 -6.80 15.98
N TYR A 125 -6.88 -6.52 15.69
CA TYR A 125 -5.84 -7.54 15.60
C TYR A 125 -5.70 -8.33 16.90
N LEU A 126 -5.56 -7.63 18.04
CA LEU A 126 -5.49 -8.27 19.36
C LEU A 126 -6.72 -9.12 19.67
N HIS A 127 -7.91 -8.65 19.30
CA HIS A 127 -9.15 -9.42 19.46
C HIS A 127 -9.14 -10.70 18.60
N GLY A 128 -8.69 -10.62 17.35
CA GLY A 128 -8.55 -11.77 16.46
C GLY A 128 -7.54 -12.79 16.98
N ILE A 129 -6.37 -12.33 17.43
CA ILE A 129 -5.33 -13.19 18.02
C ILE A 129 -5.84 -13.92 19.25
N GLN A 130 -6.51 -13.21 20.15
CA GLN A 130 -7.01 -13.78 21.41
C GLN A 130 -7.96 -14.95 21.17
N LYS A 131 -8.67 -14.95 20.03
CA LYS A 131 -9.58 -16.02 19.64
C LYS A 131 -8.88 -17.19 18.93
N ASP A 132 -7.92 -16.88 18.07
CA ASP A 132 -7.40 -17.84 17.10
C ASP A 132 -5.99 -18.40 17.44
N SER A 133 -5.28 -17.81 18.41
CA SER A 133 -3.86 -18.09 18.71
C SER A 133 -3.58 -18.40 20.19
N SER A 134 -2.32 -18.75 20.50
CA SER A 134 -1.88 -19.00 21.89
C SER A 134 -1.78 -17.72 22.71
N GLN A 135 -1.89 -17.86 24.02
CA GLN A 135 -1.71 -16.77 24.98
C GLN A 135 -0.32 -16.13 24.88
N GLU A 136 0.73 -16.93 24.67
CA GLU A 136 2.11 -16.44 24.50
C GLU A 136 2.24 -15.51 23.28
N PHE A 137 1.55 -15.84 22.18
CA PHE A 137 1.56 -15.01 20.98
C PHE A 137 0.76 -13.72 21.20
N TYR A 138 -0.36 -13.79 21.93
CA TYR A 138 -1.13 -12.61 22.33
C TYR A 138 -0.28 -11.64 23.16
N GLU A 139 0.44 -12.14 24.17
CA GLU A 139 1.33 -11.32 25.01
C GLU A 139 2.45 -10.68 24.20
N THR A 140 3.02 -11.42 23.25
CA THR A 140 4.04 -10.90 22.32
C THR A 140 3.47 -9.82 21.38
N ALA A 141 2.17 -9.85 21.07
CA ALA A 141 1.52 -8.87 20.20
C ALA A 141 1.08 -7.58 20.93
N LEU A 142 1.15 -7.54 22.27
CA LEU A 142 0.83 -6.33 23.03
C LEU A 142 1.88 -5.25 22.75
N PRO A 143 1.46 -4.02 22.39
CA PRO A 143 2.39 -2.90 22.27
C PRO A 143 3.05 -2.58 23.61
N ASP A 144 4.31 -2.15 23.55
CA ASP A 144 4.98 -1.60 24.72
C ASP A 144 4.41 -0.23 25.04
N THR A 145 3.59 -0.15 26.07
CA THR A 145 3.00 1.11 26.54
C THR A 145 3.97 1.99 27.32
N LEU A 146 5.07 1.42 27.85
CA LEU A 146 6.05 2.16 28.66
C LEU A 146 6.86 3.17 27.84
N VAL A 147 6.76 3.12 26.50
CA VAL A 147 7.35 4.12 25.60
C VAL A 147 6.88 5.55 25.87
N TRP A 148 5.73 5.72 26.53
CA TRP A 148 5.21 7.02 26.97
C TRP A 148 5.79 7.49 28.31
N MET A 149 6.30 6.55 29.12
CA MET A 149 6.84 6.85 30.44
C MET A 149 8.16 7.61 30.30
N ASN A 150 8.27 8.73 31.02
CA ASN A 150 9.53 9.46 31.10
C ASN A 150 9.60 10.14 32.47
N LYS A 151 10.69 9.87 33.19
CA LYS A 151 10.94 10.38 34.56
C LYS A 151 10.94 11.91 34.67
N LEU A 152 11.08 12.62 33.55
CA LEU A 152 11.14 14.08 33.47
C LEU A 152 9.90 14.71 32.82
N SER A 153 8.84 13.95 32.54
CA SER A 153 7.62 14.49 31.92
C SER A 153 6.34 13.83 32.46
N PHE A 154 5.27 14.61 32.57
CA PHE A 154 3.96 14.10 32.98
C PHE A 154 3.22 13.44 31.80
N ASN A 155 3.71 12.29 31.35
CA ASN A 155 3.14 11.52 30.24
C ASN A 155 2.59 10.16 30.70
N ASP A 156 2.68 9.84 31.98
CA ASP A 156 2.33 8.53 32.55
C ASP A 156 0.88 8.11 32.26
N GLN A 157 -0.01 9.09 32.09
CA GLN A 157 -1.41 8.85 31.72
C GLN A 157 -1.54 8.16 30.35
N PHE A 158 -0.66 8.45 29.40
CA PHE A 158 -0.71 7.87 28.05
C PHE A 158 -0.33 6.39 28.05
N THR A 159 0.48 5.93 29.02
CA THR A 159 0.80 4.51 29.21
C THR A 159 -0.47 3.67 29.34
N GLU A 160 -1.47 4.15 30.08
CA GLU A 160 -2.72 3.41 30.30
C GLU A 160 -3.78 3.72 29.23
N GLN A 161 -3.84 4.98 28.79
CA GLN A 161 -4.97 5.50 28.03
C GLN A 161 -4.77 5.44 26.52
N TYR A 162 -3.55 5.57 26.01
CA TYR A 162 -3.33 5.82 24.57
C TYR A 162 -3.90 4.72 23.68
N LEU A 163 -3.64 3.45 23.99
CA LEU A 163 -4.14 2.32 23.19
C LEU A 163 -5.64 2.04 23.42
N ARG A 164 -6.16 2.33 24.61
CA ARG A 164 -7.45 1.78 25.09
C ARG A 164 -8.58 2.80 25.13
N TYR A 165 -8.26 4.07 25.37
CA TYR A 165 -9.26 5.11 25.58
C TYR A 165 -9.97 5.44 24.25
N PRO A 166 -11.32 5.52 24.23
CA PRO A 166 -12.08 5.76 23.00
C PRO A 166 -11.67 7.00 22.20
N GLY A 167 -11.16 8.05 22.85
CA GLY A 167 -10.68 9.25 22.18
C GLY A 167 -9.45 9.02 21.28
N PHE A 168 -8.66 7.98 21.51
CA PHE A 168 -7.45 7.67 20.73
C PHE A 168 -7.67 6.61 19.65
N ARG A 169 -8.92 6.23 19.33
CA ARG A 169 -9.21 5.13 18.40
C ARG A 169 -8.65 5.35 16.99
N LEU A 170 -8.73 6.57 16.48
CA LEU A 170 -8.26 6.95 15.14
C LEU A 170 -6.88 7.60 15.15
N TYR A 171 -6.13 7.45 16.25
CA TYR A 171 -4.74 7.85 16.33
C TYR A 171 -3.85 6.68 15.89
N PRO A 172 -2.63 6.95 15.38
CA PRO A 172 -1.72 5.90 14.94
C PRO A 172 -1.32 5.01 16.13
N VAL A 173 -1.20 3.70 15.87
CA VAL A 173 -0.62 2.78 16.84
C VAL A 173 0.88 3.06 16.99
N VAL A 174 1.34 3.12 18.24
CA VAL A 174 2.76 3.29 18.59
C VAL A 174 3.14 2.30 19.70
N GLY A 175 4.41 2.23 20.05
CA GLY A 175 4.90 1.18 20.95
C GLY A 175 4.95 -0.19 20.28
N VAL A 176 5.01 -0.22 18.94
CA VAL A 176 5.08 -1.45 18.15
C VAL A 176 6.45 -1.60 17.49
N SER A 177 6.99 -2.81 17.54
CA SER A 177 8.25 -3.16 16.90
C SER A 177 8.05 -3.52 15.42
N TRP A 178 9.15 -3.59 14.66
CA TRP A 178 9.11 -3.99 13.25
C TRP A 178 8.59 -5.44 13.10
N VAL A 179 8.95 -6.31 14.05
CA VAL A 179 8.49 -7.71 14.07
C VAL A 179 6.99 -7.77 14.26
N GLN A 180 6.46 -7.03 15.24
CA GLN A 180 5.01 -6.96 15.50
C GLN A 180 4.25 -6.38 14.30
N ALA A 181 4.76 -5.31 13.68
CA ALA A 181 4.17 -4.72 12.48
C ALA A 181 4.14 -5.70 11.29
N SER A 182 5.20 -6.48 11.13
CA SER A 182 5.29 -7.54 10.11
C SER A 182 4.29 -8.67 10.36
N ASP A 183 4.08 -9.05 11.62
CA ASP A 183 3.09 -10.08 11.99
C ASP A 183 1.65 -9.61 11.82
N TYR A 184 1.37 -8.33 12.12
CA TYR A 184 0.09 -7.69 11.80
C TYR A 184 -0.22 -7.78 10.30
N CYS A 185 0.77 -7.52 9.42
CA CYS A 185 0.60 -7.64 7.97
C CYS A 185 0.21 -9.08 7.55
N LYS A 186 0.84 -10.09 8.17
CA LYS A 186 0.52 -11.51 7.92
C LYS A 186 -0.89 -11.84 8.39
N TRP A 187 -1.27 -11.39 9.59
CA TRP A 187 -2.62 -11.58 10.12
C TRP A 187 -3.68 -10.92 9.23
N ARG A 188 -3.47 -9.65 8.85
CA ARG A 188 -4.39 -8.91 7.98
C ARG A 188 -4.60 -9.62 6.64
N THR A 189 -3.55 -10.23 6.10
CA THR A 189 -3.65 -11.08 4.90
C THR A 189 -4.62 -12.23 5.10
N GLY A 190 -4.53 -12.94 6.24
CA GLY A 190 -5.43 -14.03 6.59
C GLY A 190 -6.87 -13.55 6.79
N ALA A 191 -7.06 -12.50 7.58
CA ALA A 191 -8.36 -11.93 7.91
C ALA A 191 -9.11 -11.46 6.65
N VAL A 192 -8.47 -10.63 5.81
CA VAL A 192 -9.09 -10.10 4.59
C VAL A 192 -9.38 -11.21 3.58
N ASN A 193 -8.45 -12.15 3.37
CA ASN A 193 -8.70 -13.25 2.45
C ASN A 193 -9.77 -14.24 2.97
N GLY A 194 -9.91 -14.38 4.30
CA GLY A 194 -10.99 -15.11 4.94
C GLY A 194 -12.35 -14.48 4.62
N GLU A 195 -12.48 -13.16 4.80
CA GLU A 195 -13.67 -12.39 4.41
C GLU A 195 -13.96 -12.49 2.91
N MET A 196 -12.93 -12.42 2.07
CA MET A 196 -13.07 -12.61 0.63
C MET A 196 -13.58 -14.00 0.27
N ALA A 197 -13.14 -15.05 0.98
CA ALA A 197 -13.64 -16.41 0.82
C ALA A 197 -15.12 -16.53 1.23
N VAL A 198 -15.57 -15.82 2.27
CA VAL A 198 -17.00 -15.78 2.64
C VAL A 198 -17.83 -15.06 1.56
N ARG A 199 -17.32 -13.93 1.03
CA ARG A 199 -18.04 -13.11 0.04
C ARG A 199 -18.11 -13.74 -1.35
N PHE A 200 -17.00 -14.34 -1.81
CA PHE A 200 -16.84 -14.82 -3.19
C PHE A 200 -16.68 -16.34 -3.32
N GLY A 201 -16.55 -17.05 -2.20
CA GLY A 201 -16.46 -18.50 -2.19
C GLY A 201 -17.73 -19.18 -2.68
N PRO A 202 -17.64 -20.47 -3.04
CA PRO A 202 -18.80 -21.26 -3.42
C PRO A 202 -19.78 -21.29 -2.24
N LYS A 203 -20.96 -20.69 -2.43
CA LYS A 203 -22.04 -20.78 -1.44
C LYS A 203 -22.39 -22.25 -1.25
N ALA A 204 -22.21 -22.76 -0.03
CA ALA A 204 -22.68 -24.10 0.32
C ALA A 204 -24.16 -24.20 -0.08
N LYS A 205 -24.51 -25.23 -0.86
CA LYS A 205 -25.90 -25.54 -1.17
C LYS A 205 -26.58 -26.02 0.12
N THR A 206 -27.07 -25.10 0.94
CA THR A 206 -27.97 -25.47 2.05
C THR A 206 -29.27 -25.98 1.43
N SER A 207 -29.51 -27.28 1.61
CA SER A 207 -30.81 -27.89 1.35
C SER A 207 -31.86 -27.15 2.20
N LYS A 208 -33.01 -26.87 1.60
CA LYS A 208 -34.12 -26.09 2.19
C LYS A 208 -34.74 -26.69 3.47
N LYS A 209 -34.19 -27.76 4.05
CA LYS A 209 -34.82 -28.54 5.12
C LYS A 209 -34.48 -28.08 6.55
N ASP A 210 -33.42 -27.30 6.74
CA ASP A 210 -32.96 -26.90 8.10
C ASP A 210 -33.13 -25.40 8.37
N ARG A 211 -34.30 -24.83 8.05
CA ARG A 211 -34.62 -23.40 8.27
C ARG A 211 -35.33 -23.11 9.61
N SER A 212 -35.17 -23.96 10.61
CA SER A 212 -35.79 -23.76 11.94
C SER A 212 -34.74 -23.70 13.05
N ALA A 213 -33.94 -22.64 13.06
CA ALA A 213 -33.36 -22.03 14.27
C ALA A 213 -32.70 -20.69 13.90
N PRO A 214 -33.01 -19.57 14.57
CA PRO A 214 -32.20 -18.37 14.49
C PRO A 214 -30.99 -18.54 15.41
N THR A 215 -29.84 -18.95 14.87
CA THR A 215 -28.57 -18.87 15.62
C THR A 215 -28.02 -17.46 15.48
N THR A 216 -27.95 -16.73 16.60
CA THR A 216 -27.33 -15.41 16.79
C THR A 216 -25.79 -15.44 16.73
N GLU A 217 -25.22 -16.34 15.95
CA GLU A 217 -23.77 -16.43 15.77
C GLU A 217 -23.46 -16.18 14.29
N ALA A 218 -22.64 -15.16 14.04
CA ALA A 218 -22.02 -14.96 12.73
C ALA A 218 -21.35 -16.28 12.32
N PRO A 219 -21.43 -16.71 11.04
CA PRO A 219 -20.91 -17.99 10.62
C PRO A 219 -19.42 -18.04 10.97
N GLN A 220 -19.07 -18.87 11.95
CA GLN A 220 -17.69 -19.13 12.30
C GLN A 220 -16.97 -19.60 11.03
N ALA A 221 -15.89 -18.90 10.67
CA ALA A 221 -15.04 -19.25 9.57
C ALA A 221 -14.49 -20.65 9.81
N LYS A 222 -15.12 -21.67 9.21
CA LYS A 222 -14.46 -22.95 9.03
C LYS A 222 -13.25 -22.70 8.15
N ALA A 223 -12.07 -22.73 8.77
CA ALA A 223 -10.81 -22.94 8.10
C ALA A 223 -10.98 -24.10 7.10
N GLY A 224 -10.82 -23.84 5.80
CA GLY A 224 -10.87 -24.92 4.80
C GLY A 224 -11.26 -24.55 3.38
N GLY A 225 -11.70 -23.31 3.11
CA GLY A 225 -11.96 -22.86 1.73
C GLY A 225 -10.97 -21.80 1.29
N ARG A 226 -9.67 -22.12 1.13
CA ARG A 226 -8.76 -21.17 0.46
C ARG A 226 -9.28 -20.97 -0.95
N LEU A 227 -9.66 -19.74 -1.29
CA LEU A 227 -9.95 -19.38 -2.66
C LEU A 227 -8.72 -19.70 -3.53
N ALA A 228 -8.94 -20.29 -4.69
CA ALA A 228 -7.88 -20.54 -5.65
C ALA A 228 -7.37 -19.19 -6.18
N ILE A 229 -6.06 -19.04 -6.41
CA ILE A 229 -5.46 -17.79 -6.93
C ILE A 229 -6.04 -17.47 -8.31
N GLU A 230 -6.32 -18.52 -9.08
CA GLU A 230 -6.97 -18.53 -10.39
C GLU A 230 -8.38 -17.92 -10.37
N SER A 231 -9.01 -17.79 -9.20
CA SER A 231 -10.31 -17.10 -9.07
C SER A 231 -10.21 -15.59 -9.25
N GLY A 232 -9.01 -15.01 -9.10
CA GLY A 232 -8.78 -13.57 -9.15
C GLY A 232 -9.41 -12.76 -8.00
N ASN A 233 -10.00 -13.43 -7.01
CA ASN A 233 -10.59 -12.79 -5.82
C ASN A 233 -9.71 -12.95 -4.56
N VAL A 234 -8.59 -13.68 -4.67
CA VAL A 234 -7.57 -13.74 -3.62
C VAL A 234 -6.71 -12.50 -3.73
N LEU A 235 -6.58 -11.76 -2.63
CA LEU A 235 -5.64 -10.65 -2.55
C LEU A 235 -4.23 -11.18 -2.20
N PRO A 236 -3.18 -10.60 -2.79
CA PRO A 236 -1.81 -10.82 -2.35
C PRO A 236 -1.62 -10.50 -0.86
N GLY A 237 -0.52 -10.98 -0.29
CA GLY A 237 -0.18 -10.67 1.08
C GLY A 237 0.07 -9.18 1.31
N TYR A 238 -0.48 -8.66 2.41
CA TYR A 238 -0.05 -7.40 2.99
C TYR A 238 1.35 -7.56 3.57
N ARG A 239 2.13 -6.49 3.50
CA ARG A 239 3.50 -6.39 4.03
C ARG A 239 3.81 -4.95 4.37
N LEU A 240 4.92 -4.70 5.03
CA LEU A 240 5.48 -3.35 5.09
C LEU A 240 5.90 -2.89 3.69
N PRO A 241 5.77 -1.58 3.37
CA PRO A 241 6.32 -1.02 2.15
C PRO A 241 7.85 -1.13 2.14
N THR A 242 8.46 -1.21 0.95
CA THR A 242 9.91 -1.02 0.87
C THR A 242 10.26 0.45 1.09
N GLU A 243 11.52 0.73 1.41
CA GLU A 243 12.02 2.10 1.57
C GLU A 243 11.74 2.95 0.32
N ALA A 244 11.97 2.37 -0.85
CA ALA A 244 11.73 3.03 -2.13
C ALA A 244 10.24 3.21 -2.45
N GLU A 245 9.39 2.21 -2.13
CA GLU A 245 7.95 2.34 -2.28
C GLU A 245 7.39 3.45 -1.39
N TRP A 246 7.84 3.51 -0.13
CA TRP A 246 7.42 4.52 0.83
C TRP A 246 7.81 5.92 0.36
N GLU A 247 9.06 6.12 -0.04
CA GLU A 247 9.54 7.44 -0.48
C GLU A 247 8.89 7.89 -1.79
N TYR A 248 8.70 6.97 -2.73
CA TYR A 248 7.97 7.23 -3.96
C TYR A 248 6.53 7.69 -3.69
N ALA A 249 5.85 6.96 -2.80
CA ALA A 249 4.48 7.27 -2.40
C ALA A 249 4.38 8.57 -1.61
N ALA A 250 5.39 8.92 -0.81
CA ALA A 250 5.45 10.17 -0.06
C ALA A 250 5.65 11.38 -0.99
N LYS A 251 6.61 11.30 -1.92
CA LYS A 251 6.90 12.38 -2.89
C LYS A 251 5.70 12.63 -3.81
N ALA A 252 5.01 11.58 -4.27
CA ALA A 252 3.76 11.68 -5.03
C ALA A 252 3.80 12.68 -6.20
N MET A 253 4.79 12.56 -7.08
CA MET A 253 5.12 13.54 -8.14
C MET A 253 4.10 13.61 -9.31
N ILE A 254 2.91 13.03 -9.17
CA ILE A 254 1.89 13.00 -10.24
C ILE A 254 1.37 14.42 -10.54
N GLY A 255 1.10 15.24 -9.52
CA GLY A 255 0.58 16.59 -9.74
C GLY A 255 1.61 17.60 -10.23
N THR A 256 2.90 17.27 -10.22
CA THR A 256 3.99 18.17 -10.65
C THR A 256 4.57 17.81 -12.01
N GLN A 257 4.04 16.80 -12.70
CA GLN A 257 4.52 16.42 -14.03
C GLN A 257 4.22 17.53 -15.04
N TYR A 258 5.26 18.21 -15.52
CA TYR A 258 5.15 19.25 -16.54
C TYR A 258 5.68 18.71 -17.87
N MET A 259 4.85 18.73 -18.93
CA MET A 259 5.21 18.32 -20.30
C MET A 259 5.99 16.98 -20.37
N ASP A 260 5.25 15.87 -20.49
CA ASP A 260 5.80 14.56 -20.90
C ASP A 260 7.03 14.09 -20.09
N GLU A 261 6.85 13.91 -18.78
CA GLU A 261 7.84 13.32 -17.83
C GLU A 261 8.94 14.27 -17.32
N ASN A 262 8.98 15.53 -17.76
CA ASN A 262 9.98 16.46 -17.25
C ASN A 262 9.64 16.90 -15.81
N GLN A 263 10.61 16.73 -14.91
CA GLN A 263 10.51 17.09 -13.50
C GLN A 263 11.63 18.08 -13.21
N SER A 264 11.29 19.37 -13.10
CA SER A 264 12.27 20.44 -12.90
C SER A 264 12.78 20.53 -11.46
N SER A 265 12.01 20.03 -10.48
CA SER A 265 12.31 20.18 -9.06
C SER A 265 11.73 19.01 -8.26
N GLN A 266 12.54 18.44 -7.38
CA GLN A 266 12.04 17.49 -6.38
C GLN A 266 11.24 18.22 -5.30
N ARG A 267 10.30 17.49 -4.68
CA ARG A 267 9.61 17.99 -3.49
C ARG A 267 10.48 17.80 -2.26
N ILE A 268 10.52 18.82 -1.42
CA ILE A 268 11.16 18.78 -0.10
C ILE A 268 10.27 18.01 0.88
N TYR A 269 8.96 18.25 0.83
CA TYR A 269 7.97 17.62 1.71
C TYR A 269 6.94 16.80 0.90
N PRO A 270 6.12 15.94 1.54
CA PRO A 270 5.07 15.17 0.86
C PRO A 270 3.94 15.98 0.21
N TRP A 271 4.02 17.31 0.21
CA TRP A 271 3.04 18.23 -0.35
C TRP A 271 3.70 19.22 -1.31
N ASP A 272 2.87 19.99 -2.01
CA ASP A 272 3.36 21.00 -2.94
C ASP A 272 3.90 22.26 -2.24
N GLY A 273 5.06 22.73 -2.72
CA GLY A 273 5.79 23.87 -2.19
C GLY A 273 6.82 23.55 -1.10
N SER A 274 7.65 24.54 -0.79
CA SER A 274 8.74 24.44 0.20
C SER A 274 8.34 24.88 1.61
N SER A 275 7.10 25.32 1.81
CA SER A 275 6.64 25.79 3.12
C SER A 275 5.95 24.66 3.90
N MET A 276 6.18 24.63 5.21
CA MET A 276 5.42 23.78 6.14
C MET A 276 4.00 24.29 6.40
N ARG A 277 3.65 25.46 5.86
CA ARG A 277 2.35 26.10 6.05
C ARG A 277 1.62 26.22 4.73
N LYS A 278 0.29 26.16 4.79
CA LYS A 278 -0.57 26.40 3.63
C LYS A 278 -0.29 27.79 3.04
N PRO A 279 0.12 27.91 1.77
CA PRO A 279 0.52 29.18 1.19
C PRO A 279 -0.68 30.07 0.82
N LYS A 280 -1.84 29.49 0.51
CA LYS A 280 -3.04 30.16 -0.02
C LYS A 280 -4.33 29.53 0.53
N GLY A 281 -5.45 30.24 0.38
CA GLY A 281 -6.80 29.78 0.76
C GLY A 281 -7.24 30.21 2.16
N GLY A 282 -8.44 29.79 2.58
CA GLY A 282 -9.04 30.18 3.88
C GLY A 282 -8.27 29.67 5.11
N GLN A 283 -7.45 28.64 4.95
CA GLN A 283 -6.55 28.10 5.98
C GLN A 283 -5.10 28.54 5.76
N LYS A 284 -4.87 29.69 5.12
CA LYS A 284 -3.51 30.20 4.89
C LYS A 284 -2.77 30.33 6.22
N GLY A 285 -1.54 29.82 6.25
CA GLY A 285 -0.69 29.89 7.42
C GLY A 285 -0.89 28.75 8.42
N THR A 286 -1.89 27.86 8.28
CA THR A 286 -1.95 26.64 9.11
C THR A 286 -0.85 25.67 8.72
N MET A 287 -0.38 24.85 9.67
CA MET A 287 0.59 23.81 9.37
C MET A 287 -0.02 22.71 8.47
N LEU A 288 0.86 21.98 7.79
CA LEU A 288 0.52 20.89 6.87
C LEU A 288 0.84 19.50 7.43
N ALA A 289 1.47 19.44 8.60
CA ALA A 289 1.87 18.22 9.28
C ALA A 289 1.97 18.47 10.79
N ASN A 290 1.96 17.39 11.57
CA ASN A 290 2.20 17.38 13.01
C ASN A 290 3.68 17.11 13.27
N PHE A 291 4.41 18.09 13.80
CA PHE A 291 5.84 17.98 14.03
C PHE A 291 6.34 19.02 15.04
N LYS A 292 7.50 18.76 15.62
CA LYS A 292 8.10 19.66 16.59
C LYS A 292 8.80 20.83 15.91
N ARG A 293 8.36 22.06 16.19
CA ARG A 293 8.99 23.25 15.61
C ARG A 293 10.36 23.55 16.19
N GLY A 294 10.56 23.29 17.49
CA GLY A 294 11.79 23.63 18.18
C GLY A 294 11.79 23.16 19.63
N ARG A 295 12.82 23.56 20.38
CA ARG A 295 12.94 23.20 21.80
C ARG A 295 11.74 23.76 22.58
N GLY A 296 10.92 22.86 23.12
CA GLY A 296 9.75 23.19 23.94
C GLY A 296 8.49 23.61 23.16
N ASP A 297 8.56 23.80 21.84
CA ASP A 297 7.41 24.17 21.01
C ASP A 297 6.89 22.94 20.25
N PHE A 298 5.88 22.28 20.83
CA PHE A 298 5.12 21.20 20.20
C PHE A 298 3.87 21.76 19.52
N ALA A 299 2.93 22.36 20.27
CA ALA A 299 1.64 22.81 19.73
C ALA A 299 1.48 24.36 19.62
N GLY A 300 2.54 25.15 19.79
CA GLY A 300 2.45 26.61 19.80
C GLY A 300 1.81 27.18 21.09
N ILE A 301 1.20 28.36 20.97
CA ILE A 301 0.60 29.07 22.11
C ILE A 301 -0.91 28.81 22.15
N ALA A 302 -1.45 28.58 23.36
CA ALA A 302 -2.89 28.39 23.55
C ALA A 302 -3.72 29.51 22.89
N GLY A 303 -4.86 29.13 22.29
CA GLY A 303 -5.72 30.03 21.51
C GLY A 303 -5.33 30.14 20.02
N HIS A 304 -4.06 29.92 19.68
CA HIS A 304 -3.56 29.88 18.30
C HIS A 304 -2.52 28.78 18.15
N GLN A 305 -2.97 27.52 18.28
CA GLN A 305 -2.11 26.35 18.10
C GLN A 305 -1.54 26.32 16.68
N ASN A 306 -0.30 25.85 16.55
CA ASN A 306 0.45 25.84 15.28
C ASN A 306 -0.07 24.75 14.32
N ASP A 307 0.09 23.47 14.68
CA ASP A 307 -0.36 22.26 14.01
C ASP A 307 -1.51 21.57 14.76
N GLY A 308 -1.74 21.93 16.03
CA GLY A 308 -2.87 21.44 16.83
C GLY A 308 -2.56 20.22 17.71
N GLY A 309 -1.35 19.65 17.60
CA GLY A 309 -0.99 18.38 18.24
C GLY A 309 0.21 18.52 19.17
N ILE A 310 0.05 18.18 20.46
CA ILE A 310 1.21 18.06 21.37
C ILE A 310 1.92 16.71 21.19
N ILE A 311 1.14 15.67 20.89
CA ILE A 311 1.59 14.31 20.61
C ILE A 311 1.07 13.93 19.22
N THR A 312 0.80 12.65 18.97
CA THR A 312 0.10 12.21 17.76
C THR A 312 -1.27 12.88 17.62
N MET A 313 -1.79 12.87 16.40
CA MET A 313 -3.14 13.33 16.03
C MET A 313 -3.88 12.25 15.25
N GLU A 314 -5.16 12.48 15.00
CA GLU A 314 -5.97 11.58 14.19
C GLU A 314 -5.39 11.43 12.79
N VAL A 315 -5.49 10.22 12.24
CA VAL A 315 -4.83 9.86 10.98
C VAL A 315 -5.35 10.60 9.73
N TYR A 316 -6.43 11.38 9.85
CA TYR A 316 -7.03 12.17 8.76
C TYR A 316 -6.95 13.69 8.99
N GLU A 317 -6.22 14.16 10.00
CA GLU A 317 -6.20 15.58 10.39
C GLU A 317 -5.59 16.49 9.31
N PHE A 318 -4.54 16.01 8.62
CA PHE A 318 -3.85 16.80 7.59
C PHE A 318 -4.27 16.44 6.16
N PRO A 319 -4.03 17.33 5.18
CA PRO A 319 -4.34 17.04 3.79
C PRO A 319 -3.55 15.83 3.26
N ALA A 320 -4.22 14.98 2.49
CA ALA A 320 -3.54 13.94 1.73
C ALA A 320 -2.64 14.51 0.62
N ASN A 321 -1.59 13.76 0.27
CA ASN A 321 -0.77 14.05 -0.90
C ASN A 321 -1.48 13.68 -2.22
N ASP A 322 -0.81 13.86 -3.36
CA ASP A 322 -1.40 13.65 -4.70
C ASP A 322 -1.85 12.21 -4.96
N PHE A 323 -1.28 11.24 -4.24
CA PHE A 323 -1.72 9.85 -4.30
C PHE A 323 -2.96 9.59 -3.43
N GLY A 324 -3.33 10.50 -2.54
CA GLY A 324 -4.40 10.32 -1.56
C GLY A 324 -3.92 9.69 -0.25
N LEU A 325 -2.63 9.79 0.07
CA LEU A 325 -2.05 9.28 1.31
C LEU A 325 -1.95 10.40 2.35
N TYR A 326 -2.40 10.11 3.57
CA TYR A 326 -2.38 11.01 4.71
C TYR A 326 -1.11 10.81 5.54
N ASN A 327 -0.66 11.88 6.19
CA ASN A 327 0.45 11.88 7.16
C ASN A 327 1.75 11.22 6.66
N MET A 328 2.07 11.32 5.36
CA MET A 328 3.36 10.86 4.83
C MET A 328 4.54 11.69 5.34
N GLY A 329 4.29 12.77 6.09
CA GLY A 329 5.29 13.57 6.79
C GLY A 329 4.73 14.03 8.13
N GLY A 330 5.39 13.65 9.21
CA GLY A 330 5.01 13.98 10.58
C GLY A 330 4.05 12.96 11.19
N ASN A 331 3.41 13.34 12.29
CA ASN A 331 2.59 12.48 13.14
C ASN A 331 3.40 11.33 13.76
N VAL A 332 3.65 10.23 13.04
CA VAL A 332 4.58 9.17 13.47
C VAL A 332 5.52 8.79 12.34
N ASN A 333 6.73 8.39 12.70
CA ASN A 333 7.59 7.68 11.78
C ASN A 333 6.98 6.32 11.46
N GLU A 334 7.37 5.74 10.33
CA GLU A 334 6.82 4.48 9.86
C GLU A 334 7.91 3.47 9.56
N TRP A 335 7.74 2.27 10.12
CA TRP A 335 8.56 1.12 9.75
C TRP A 335 8.43 0.78 8.26
N VAL A 336 9.57 0.60 7.60
CA VAL A 336 9.63 0.02 6.25
C VAL A 336 10.28 -1.36 6.30
N TYR A 337 10.17 -2.13 5.23
CA TYR A 337 10.65 -3.51 5.18
C TYR A 337 12.18 -3.63 5.27
N ASP A 338 12.89 -2.63 4.75
CA ASP A 338 14.31 -2.69 4.46
C ASP A 338 15.21 -2.82 5.69
N LEU A 339 16.24 -3.65 5.54
CA LEU A 339 17.39 -3.69 6.44
C LEU A 339 18.22 -2.42 6.26
N TYR A 340 18.65 -1.79 7.35
CA TYR A 340 19.50 -0.63 7.27
C TYR A 340 20.93 -1.01 6.90
N ARG A 341 21.46 -0.35 5.86
CA ARG A 341 22.88 -0.32 5.50
C ARG A 341 23.25 1.07 4.97
N PRO A 342 24.42 1.62 5.37
CA PRO A 342 24.92 2.89 4.84
C PRO A 342 25.07 2.91 3.32
N ASN A 343 25.59 1.83 2.72
CA ASN A 343 25.88 1.76 1.27
C ASN A 343 24.69 1.27 0.42
N SER A 344 23.50 1.12 1.03
CA SER A 344 22.27 0.68 0.34
C SER A 344 22.01 1.42 -0.97
N PHE A 345 22.25 2.72 -1.00
CA PHE A 345 21.97 3.56 -2.17
C PHE A 345 22.94 3.31 -3.33
N GLN A 346 24.09 2.69 -3.11
CA GLN A 346 25.04 2.36 -4.18
C GLN A 346 24.85 0.93 -4.68
N ASP A 347 24.52 -0.01 -3.79
CA ASP A 347 24.58 -1.45 -4.06
C ASP A 347 23.22 -2.09 -4.42
N MET A 348 22.22 -1.28 -4.75
CA MET A 348 20.87 -1.73 -5.12
C MET A 348 20.58 -1.67 -6.62
N ASN A 349 19.61 -2.48 -7.05
CA ASN A 349 19.05 -2.45 -8.40
C ASN A 349 18.15 -1.22 -8.61
N ASP A 350 18.09 -0.69 -9.84
CA ASP A 350 17.22 0.43 -10.19
C ASP A 350 15.73 0.07 -10.22
N LEU A 351 15.37 -1.20 -10.45
CA LEU A 351 14.00 -1.67 -10.50
C LEU A 351 13.57 -2.31 -9.18
N ASN A 352 12.58 -1.72 -8.51
CA ASN A 352 12.03 -2.17 -7.22
C ASN A 352 13.11 -2.49 -6.17
N PRO A 353 14.01 -1.55 -5.83
CA PRO A 353 15.07 -1.78 -4.86
C PRO A 353 14.51 -2.17 -3.49
N ILE A 354 15.21 -3.11 -2.87
CA ILE A 354 14.92 -3.58 -1.52
C ILE A 354 16.17 -4.18 -0.88
N ARG A 355 16.46 -3.82 0.38
CA ARG A 355 17.47 -4.46 1.23
C ARG A 355 16.84 -5.57 2.06
N ARG A 356 17.01 -6.83 1.64
CA ARG A 356 16.48 -7.99 2.40
C ARG A 356 17.47 -8.56 3.41
N SER A 357 18.75 -8.49 3.10
CA SER A 357 19.85 -9.09 3.86
C SER A 357 21.12 -8.25 3.71
N ASP A 358 22.21 -8.75 4.28
CA ASP A 358 23.57 -8.24 4.20
C ASP A 358 24.31 -8.58 2.89
N TYR A 359 23.61 -9.07 1.86
CA TYR A 359 24.24 -9.39 0.57
C TYR A 359 25.00 -8.18 -0.02
N LEU A 360 26.30 -8.29 -0.33
CA LEU A 360 27.20 -7.19 -0.73
C LEU A 360 27.58 -6.17 0.37
N ASP A 361 27.07 -6.30 1.59
CA ASP A 361 27.41 -5.44 2.74
C ASP A 361 27.26 -6.24 4.05
N GLU A 362 28.20 -7.19 4.21
CA GLU A 362 28.22 -8.21 5.26
C GLU A 362 28.29 -7.58 6.65
N GLU A 363 27.58 -8.16 7.63
CA GLU A 363 27.57 -7.67 9.02
C GLU A 363 28.97 -7.66 9.65
N ASN A 364 29.86 -8.57 9.24
CA ASN A 364 31.23 -8.67 9.76
C ASN A 364 32.13 -7.47 9.41
N LEU A 365 31.74 -6.65 8.43
CA LEU A 365 32.44 -5.42 8.04
C LEU A 365 32.26 -4.32 9.08
N TYR A 366 31.27 -4.47 9.96
CA TYR A 366 30.96 -3.52 11.02
C TYR A 366 31.50 -4.03 12.36
N ASP A 367 32.36 -3.23 12.98
CA ASP A 367 32.94 -3.57 14.28
C ASP A 367 31.96 -3.28 15.44
N LYS A 368 31.04 -4.22 15.64
CA LYS A 368 30.14 -4.24 16.81
C LYS A 368 30.85 -4.65 18.10
N LYS A 369 31.89 -5.49 18.01
CA LYS A 369 32.57 -6.09 19.17
C LYS A 369 33.28 -5.04 20.01
N ASN A 370 33.87 -4.03 19.38
CA ASN A 370 34.50 -2.91 20.08
C ASN A 370 33.58 -1.68 20.19
N PHE A 371 32.27 -1.83 19.92
CA PHE A 371 31.28 -0.74 19.92
C PHE A 371 31.60 0.42 18.96
N ASN A 372 32.35 0.15 17.89
CA ASN A 372 32.68 1.14 16.87
C ASN A 372 31.53 1.35 15.86
N SER A 373 30.65 0.37 15.71
CA SER A 373 29.45 0.46 14.88
C SER A 373 28.24 -0.19 15.56
N LEU A 374 27.07 0.42 15.40
CA LEU A 374 25.78 -0.16 15.78
C LEU A 374 25.16 -0.97 14.64
N VAL A 375 25.75 -0.97 13.44
CA VAL A 375 25.19 -1.59 12.24
C VAL A 375 25.24 -3.12 12.34
N ASP A 376 24.08 -3.76 12.19
CA ASP A 376 23.95 -5.21 12.19
C ASP A 376 22.78 -5.72 11.33
N ASN A 377 22.52 -7.03 11.36
CA ASN A 377 21.43 -7.67 10.62
C ASN A 377 20.02 -7.52 11.24
N LYS A 378 19.88 -6.72 12.30
CA LYS A 378 18.62 -6.47 13.01
C LYS A 378 18.13 -5.04 12.86
N LEU A 379 18.99 -4.11 12.46
CA LEU A 379 18.58 -2.73 12.20
C LEU A 379 17.65 -2.60 10.99
N ARG A 380 16.51 -1.96 11.20
CA ARG A 380 15.50 -1.68 10.18
C ARG A 380 15.36 -0.19 9.95
N VAL A 381 14.99 0.16 8.73
CA VAL A 381 14.76 1.56 8.35
C VAL A 381 13.36 1.99 8.79
N TYR A 382 13.24 3.26 9.19
CA TYR A 382 11.96 3.96 9.34
C TYR A 382 12.05 5.36 8.75
N LYS A 383 10.91 5.91 8.29
CA LYS A 383 10.84 7.20 7.57
C LYS A 383 9.64 8.06 8.00
N GLY A 384 9.64 9.33 7.60
CA GLY A 384 8.48 10.24 7.67
C GLY A 384 8.49 11.30 8.77
N GLY A 385 9.28 11.12 9.83
CA GLY A 385 9.28 12.05 10.96
C GLY A 385 8.04 11.90 11.84
N SER A 386 8.08 12.44 13.05
CA SER A 386 7.01 12.33 14.04
C SER A 386 6.67 13.67 14.68
N TRP A 387 5.64 13.68 15.53
CA TRP A 387 5.26 14.77 16.42
C TRP A 387 6.42 15.31 17.28
N ASN A 388 7.47 14.52 17.54
CA ASN A 388 8.64 14.95 18.31
C ASN A 388 9.88 15.28 17.44
N ASP A 389 9.76 15.18 16.12
CA ASP A 389 10.85 15.45 15.19
C ASP A 389 10.74 16.85 14.57
N VAL A 390 11.90 17.42 14.26
CA VAL A 390 11.98 18.71 13.56
C VAL A 390 11.75 18.57 12.06
N ALA A 391 11.43 19.69 11.41
CA ALA A 391 11.05 19.77 10.01
C ALA A 391 11.95 19.01 9.02
N TYR A 392 13.26 18.93 9.29
CA TYR A 392 14.22 18.18 8.46
C TYR A 392 13.77 16.72 8.24
N TRP A 393 13.29 16.05 9.30
CA TRP A 393 12.87 14.65 9.25
C TRP A 393 11.54 14.41 8.54
N LEU A 394 10.82 15.47 8.17
CA LEU A 394 9.60 15.35 7.36
C LEU A 394 9.92 15.17 5.87
N SER A 395 11.18 15.41 5.47
CA SER A 395 11.59 15.19 4.09
C SER A 395 11.60 13.69 3.76
N PRO A 396 10.89 13.24 2.72
CA PRO A 396 10.79 11.82 2.37
C PRO A 396 12.15 11.14 2.11
N GLY A 397 13.14 11.90 1.65
CA GLY A 397 14.49 11.41 1.38
C GLY A 397 15.32 11.15 2.64
N THR A 398 14.89 11.65 3.79
CA THR A 398 15.57 11.37 5.07
C THR A 398 15.22 9.97 5.56
N ARG A 399 16.22 9.29 6.15
CA ARG A 399 16.06 7.94 6.67
C ARG A 399 16.70 7.84 8.04
N ARG A 400 16.15 6.97 8.87
CA ARG A 400 16.74 6.59 10.16
C ARG A 400 16.56 5.10 10.37
N TYR A 401 17.22 4.60 11.39
CA TYR A 401 17.20 3.18 11.70
C TYR A 401 17.10 2.92 13.19
N LEU A 402 16.50 1.79 13.52
CA LEU A 402 16.35 1.30 14.88
C LEU A 402 16.31 -0.24 14.83
N ASP A 403 16.67 -0.90 15.93
CA ASP A 403 16.61 -2.35 16.04
C ASP A 403 15.16 -2.84 15.83
N GLN A 404 14.99 -3.91 15.05
CA GLN A 404 13.68 -4.48 14.72
C GLN A 404 12.83 -4.88 15.93
N ASP A 405 13.45 -5.15 17.09
CA ASP A 405 12.78 -5.56 18.32
C ASP A 405 12.42 -4.37 19.21
N SER A 406 12.92 -3.16 18.90
CA SER A 406 12.66 -1.95 19.67
C SER A 406 11.36 -1.26 19.26
N ALA A 407 10.79 -0.50 20.19
CA ALA A 407 9.58 0.28 19.99
C ALA A 407 9.69 1.66 20.63
N THR A 408 8.97 2.65 20.09
CA THR A 408 8.94 4.03 20.63
C THR A 408 7.54 4.63 20.53
N ALA A 409 7.30 5.75 21.22
CA ALA A 409 6.07 6.54 21.10
C ALA A 409 5.97 7.38 19.80
N THR A 410 6.99 7.28 18.94
CA THR A 410 7.13 8.10 17.72
C THR A 410 7.20 7.27 16.44
N ILE A 411 7.12 5.93 16.55
CA ILE A 411 7.17 5.02 15.41
C ILE A 411 5.90 4.16 15.41
N GLY A 412 5.17 4.22 14.30
CA GLY A 412 4.10 3.32 13.92
C GLY A 412 4.43 2.66 12.58
N PHE A 413 3.40 2.35 11.78
CA PHE A 413 3.60 1.80 10.44
C PHE A 413 2.31 1.86 9.60
N ARG A 414 2.46 1.60 8.31
CA ARG A 414 1.37 1.34 7.37
C ARG A 414 1.67 0.11 6.54
N CYS A 415 0.66 -0.51 5.94
CA CYS A 415 0.86 -1.67 5.06
C CYS A 415 0.89 -1.28 3.59
N ALA A 416 1.48 -2.16 2.79
CA ALA A 416 1.47 -2.16 1.35
C ALA A 416 1.14 -3.57 0.83
N MET A 417 0.72 -3.65 -0.43
CA MET A 417 0.38 -4.87 -1.14
C MET A 417 0.74 -4.71 -2.61
N ILE A 418 1.30 -5.76 -3.23
CA ILE A 418 1.63 -5.72 -4.66
C ILE A 418 0.35 -5.60 -5.52
N ALA A 419 0.42 -4.84 -6.61
CA ALA A 419 -0.62 -4.85 -7.64
C ALA A 419 -0.30 -5.95 -8.67
N ILE A 420 -1.23 -6.89 -8.85
CA ILE A 420 -1.10 -7.99 -9.80
C ILE A 420 -2.02 -7.76 -10.99
N GLY A 421 -1.40 -7.68 -12.17
CA GLY A 421 -2.11 -7.50 -13.42
C GLY A 421 -2.75 -6.12 -13.56
N PRO A 422 -3.66 -5.94 -14.53
CA PRO A 422 -4.28 -4.65 -14.79
C PRO A 422 -5.20 -4.22 -13.65
N LYS A 423 -5.20 -2.91 -13.37
CA LYS A 423 -6.06 -2.26 -12.37
C LYS A 423 -7.54 -2.65 -12.59
N GLY A 424 -8.13 -3.30 -11.59
CA GLY A 424 -9.55 -3.59 -11.58
C GLY A 424 -10.39 -2.34 -11.31
N LYS A 425 -11.57 -2.26 -11.92
CA LYS A 425 -12.53 -1.16 -11.64
C LYS A 425 -13.36 -1.39 -10.37
N ARG A 426 -13.03 -2.40 -9.55
CA ARG A 426 -13.87 -2.85 -8.43
C ARG A 426 -13.27 -2.39 -7.09
N LYS A 427 -13.98 -1.51 -6.38
CA LYS A 427 -13.77 -1.29 -4.93
C LYS A 427 -14.51 -2.40 -4.15
N LEU A 428 -13.94 -2.87 -3.04
CA LEU A 428 -14.53 -3.93 -2.19
C LEU A 428 -15.69 -3.45 -1.33
#